data_AF-A0A3P7KZ34-F1
#
_entry.id   AF-A0A3P7KZ34-F1
#
_cell.length_a   1.000
_cell.length_b   1.000
_cell.length_c   1.000
_cell.angle_alpha   90.00
_cell.angle_beta   90.00
_cell.angle_gamma   90.00
#
_symmetry.space_group_name_H-M   'P 1'
#
loop_
_entity.id
_entity.type
_entity.pdbx_description
1 polymer ?
#
loop_
_entity_poly.entity_id
_entity_poly.type
_entity_poly.pdbx_seq_one_letter_code
_entity_poly.pdbx_strand_id
1 'polypeptide(L)'
;MLCYTGKPVTRIPIMAKQVLDLYELYRLVVQHGGLVEIINKKLWREITKGLNLPSSITSAAFTLRTQYQKYLYDYECEKEALSNPSDLQAAIDGNRREGTH
;
A
#
# COMPACT_ATOMS: atom_id res chain seq x y z
N MET A 1 1.74 -7.85 -28.14
CA MET A 1 0.91 -8.51 -27.12
C MET A 1 1.90 -9.17 -26.16
N LEU A 2 1.89 -8.71 -24.89
CA LEU A 2 2.79 -9.06 -23.77
C LEU A 2 4.27 -8.66 -23.97
N CYS A 3 5.03 -8.12 -23.03
CA CYS A 3 4.94 -7.99 -21.57
C CYS A 3 6.03 -6.97 -21.13
N TYR A 4 5.97 -6.46 -19.90
CA TYR A 4 6.87 -5.46 -19.31
C TYR A 4 6.63 -4.01 -19.74
N THR A 5 5.71 -3.32 -19.06
CA THR A 5 5.86 -1.86 -18.94
C THR A 5 7.19 -1.61 -18.22
N GLY A 6 8.20 -1.16 -18.95
CA GLY A 6 9.54 -0.89 -18.45
C GLY A 6 9.54 0.12 -17.30
N LYS A 7 9.44 -0.38 -16.08
CA LYS A 7 9.76 0.39 -14.88
C LYS A 7 10.83 -0.40 -14.15
N PRO A 8 12.11 -0.25 -14.53
CA PRO A 8 13.18 -0.70 -13.64
C PRO A 8 12.85 -0.17 -12.24
N VAL A 9 12.92 -1.03 -11.23
CA VAL A 9 12.88 -0.63 -9.81
C VAL A 9 14.21 0.08 -9.51
N THR A 10 14.52 1.14 -10.26
CA THR A 10 15.82 1.80 -10.25
C THR A 10 15.96 2.66 -9.02
N ARG A 11 14.85 3.07 -8.40
CA ARG A 11 14.83 3.90 -7.18
C ARG A 11 13.57 3.64 -6.36
N ILE A 12 13.76 3.49 -5.06
CA ILE A 12 12.69 3.55 -4.07
C ILE A 12 12.07 4.96 -4.16
N PRO A 13 10.74 5.07 -4.30
CA PRO A 13 10.07 6.36 -4.36
C PRO A 13 10.31 7.16 -3.07
N ILE A 14 10.68 8.43 -3.22
CA ILE A 14 10.82 9.35 -2.08
C ILE A 14 9.45 9.97 -1.81
N MET A 15 8.96 9.80 -0.59
CA MET A 15 7.70 10.36 -0.13
C MET A 15 7.97 11.39 0.97
N ALA A 16 7.43 12.60 0.81
CA ALA A 16 7.62 13.70 1.76
C ALA A 16 9.10 13.96 2.15
N LYS A 17 9.99 13.94 1.15
CA LYS A 17 11.45 14.09 1.31
C LYS A 17 12.14 12.96 2.09
N GLN A 18 11.43 11.86 2.39
CA GLN A 18 11.98 10.66 3.01
C GLN A 18 11.91 9.47 2.04
N VAL A 19 12.91 8.60 2.07
CA VAL A 19 12.88 7.36 1.28
C VAL A 19 11.79 6.44 1.84
N LEU A 20 10.96 5.88 0.97
CA LEU A 20 9.89 4.98 1.42
C LEU A 20 10.47 3.62 1.83
N ASP A 21 10.38 3.28 3.11
CA ASP A 21 10.86 1.99 3.60
C ASP A 21 9.88 0.86 3.25
N LEU A 22 10.10 0.22 2.10
CA LEU A 22 9.24 -0.86 1.60
C LEU A 22 9.24 -2.09 2.52
N TYR A 23 10.37 -2.36 3.19
CA TYR A 23 10.51 -3.49 4.10
C TYR A 23 9.65 -3.31 5.36
N GLU A 24 9.76 -2.18 6.03
CA GLU A 24 8.95 -1.88 7.22
C GLU A 24 7.47 -1.75 6.84
N LEU A 25 7.15 -1.15 5.69
CA LEU A 25 5.78 -1.10 5.18
C LEU A 25 5.20 -2.51 5.01
N TYR A 26 5.92 -3.41 4.36
CA TYR A 26 5.53 -4.81 4.20
C TYR A 26 5.32 -5.50 5.55
N ARG A 27 6.29 -5.40 6.46
CA ARG A 27 6.17 -6.01 7.79
C ARG A 27 4.93 -5.53 8.54
N LEU A 28 4.68 -4.21 8.55
CA LEU A 28 3.49 -3.66 9.18
C LEU A 28 2.20 -4.17 8.52
N VAL A 29 2.17 -4.21 7.19
CA VAL A 29 1.01 -4.69 6.41
C VAL A 29 0.68 -6.14 6.72
N VAL A 30 1.68 -7.01 6.67
CA VAL A 30 1.53 -8.44 6.96
C VAL A 30 1.14 -8.66 8.42
N GLN A 31 1.78 -7.95 9.35
CA GLN A 31 1.43 -8.03 10.77
C GLN A 31 -0.02 -7.63 11.06
N HIS A 32 -0.58 -6.73 10.25
CA HIS A 32 -1.99 -6.33 10.34
C HIS A 32 -2.96 -7.24 9.61
N GLY A 33 -2.50 -8.29 8.90
CA GLY A 33 -3.35 -9.22 8.16
C GLY A 33 -3.48 -8.91 6.67
N GLY A 34 -2.62 -8.05 6.12
CA GLY A 34 -2.55 -7.74 4.70
C GLY A 34 -3.07 -6.35 4.31
N LEU A 35 -2.88 -6.01 3.03
CA LEU A 35 -3.18 -4.67 2.52
C LEU A 35 -4.68 -4.34 2.59
N VAL A 36 -5.52 -5.33 2.31
CA VAL A 36 -6.99 -5.19 2.35
C VAL A 36 -7.44 -4.85 3.76
N GLU A 37 -6.91 -5.52 4.76
CA GLU A 37 -7.28 -5.33 6.16
C GLU A 37 -6.94 -3.91 6.63
N ILE A 38 -5.79 -3.37 6.21
CA ILE A 38 -5.44 -1.96 6.47
C ILE A 38 -6.43 -1.00 5.82
N ILE A 39 -6.88 -1.28 4.60
CA ILE A 39 -7.82 -0.42 3.88
C ILE A 39 -9.20 -0.48 4.53
N ASN A 40 -9.71 -1.69 4.80
CA ASN A 40 -11.01 -1.90 5.45
C ASN A 40 -11.04 -1.23 6.83
N LYS A 41 -10.00 -1.43 7.64
CA LYS A 41 -9.89 -0.86 9.00
C LYS A 41 -9.35 0.57 9.03
N LYS A 42 -9.07 1.18 7.86
CA LYS A 42 -8.48 2.54 7.73
C LYS A 42 -7.20 2.73 8.58
N LEU A 43 -6.38 1.68 8.71
CA LEU A 43 -5.17 1.67 9.55
C LEU A 43 -3.99 2.40 8.94
N TRP A 44 -4.16 3.03 7.78
CA TRP A 44 -3.12 3.84 7.12
C TRP A 44 -2.45 4.86 8.05
N ARG A 45 -3.21 5.42 8.99
CA ARG A 45 -2.70 6.38 9.98
C ARG A 45 -1.67 5.74 10.93
N GLU A 46 -1.90 4.49 11.33
CA GLU A 46 -0.97 3.72 12.16
C GLU A 46 0.25 3.28 11.33
N ILE A 47 0.06 2.90 10.07
CA ILE A 47 1.16 2.57 9.16
C ILE A 47 2.09 3.76 8.96
N THR A 48 1.54 4.95 8.68
CA THR A 48 2.35 6.17 8.54
C THR A 48 3.09 6.51 9.83
N LYS A 49 2.47 6.28 10.99
CA LYS A 49 3.08 6.52 12.29
C LYS A 49 4.23 5.55 12.57
N GLY A 50 4.08 4.26 12.24
CA GLY A 50 5.14 3.26 12.33
C GLY A 50 6.33 3.58 11.42
N LEU A 51 6.05 4.12 10.22
CA LEU A 51 7.07 4.58 9.28
C LEU A 51 7.69 5.95 9.64
N ASN A 52 7.31 6.54 10.78
CA ASN A 52 7.70 7.89 11.18
C ASN A 52 7.39 8.96 10.10
N LEU A 53 6.37 8.72 9.27
CA LEU A 53 5.91 9.66 8.26
C LEU A 53 4.96 10.69 8.90
N PRO A 54 5.03 11.97 8.48
CA PRO A 54 4.13 12.99 9.01
C PRO A 54 2.68 12.71 8.61
N SER A 55 1.77 12.74 9.59
CA SER A 55 0.32 12.55 9.40
C SER A 55 -0.33 13.62 8.50
N SER A 56 0.39 14.72 8.22
CA SER A 56 -0.05 15.80 7.33
C SER A 56 -0.15 15.39 5.86
N ILE A 57 0.37 14.23 5.49
CA ILE A 57 0.30 13.76 4.10
C ILE A 57 -1.07 13.11 3.87
N THR A 58 -2.06 13.90 3.46
CA THR A 58 -3.41 13.42 3.11
C THR A 58 -3.37 12.32 2.05
N SER A 59 -2.43 12.38 1.11
CA SER A 59 -2.25 11.39 0.04
C SER A 59 -1.35 10.20 0.42
N ALA A 60 -0.95 10.05 1.69
CA ALA A 60 -0.06 8.97 2.12
C ALA A 60 -0.64 7.61 1.83
N ALA A 61 -1.87 7.36 2.26
CA ALA A 61 -2.55 6.10 2.01
C ALA A 61 -2.56 5.73 0.51
N PHE A 62 -2.91 6.69 -0.35
CA PHE A 62 -2.99 6.46 -1.79
C PHE A 62 -1.63 6.15 -2.42
N THR A 63 -0.60 6.93 -2.08
CA THR A 63 0.76 6.69 -2.59
C THR A 63 1.31 5.37 -2.06
N LEU A 64 1.25 5.12 -0.74
CA LEU A 64 1.72 3.88 -0.13
C LEU A 64 1.06 2.68 -0.78
N ARG A 65 -0.27 2.69 -0.91
CA ARG A 65 -1.01 1.64 -1.60
C ARG A 65 -0.53 1.43 -3.03
N THR A 66 -0.40 2.51 -3.81
CA THR A 66 0.01 2.40 -5.22
C THR A 66 1.43 1.86 -5.35
N GLN A 67 2.35 2.29 -4.47
CA GLN A 67 3.72 1.77 -4.47
C GLN A 67 3.77 0.32 -3.99
N TYR A 68 3.01 -0.02 -2.96
CA TYR A 68 2.87 -1.39 -2.45
C TYR A 68 2.34 -2.31 -3.53
N GLN A 69 1.24 -1.92 -4.18
CA GLN A 69 0.62 -2.68 -5.26
C GLN A 69 1.61 -2.93 -6.43
N LYS A 70 2.56 -2.01 -6.62
CA LYS A 70 3.49 -2.05 -7.74
C LYS A 70 4.78 -2.83 -7.45
N TYR A 71 5.28 -2.79 -6.21
CA TYR A 71 6.57 -3.40 -5.85
C TYR A 71 6.45 -4.62 -4.94
N LEU A 72 5.46 -4.64 -4.05
CA LEU A 72 5.30 -5.66 -3.03
C LEU A 72 4.20 -6.66 -3.37
N TYR A 73 3.24 -6.29 -4.22
CA TYR A 73 2.10 -7.16 -4.53
C TYR A 73 2.48 -8.46 -5.22
N ASP A 74 3.39 -8.42 -6.21
CA ASP A 74 3.94 -9.64 -6.82
C ASP A 74 4.57 -10.54 -5.74
N TYR A 75 5.36 -9.95 -4.84
CA TYR A 75 6.01 -10.69 -3.76
C TYR A 75 5.03 -11.27 -2.72
N GLU A 76 4.04 -10.48 -2.28
CA GLU A 76 3.01 -10.92 -1.33
C GLU A 76 2.14 -12.04 -1.93
N CYS A 77 1.81 -11.93 -3.22
CA CYS A 77 1.06 -12.95 -3.94
C CYS A 77 1.83 -14.27 -4.02
N GLU A 78 3.14 -14.21 -4.29
CA GLU A 78 3.99 -15.41 -4.32
C GLU A 78 4.27 -16.01 -2.93
N LYS A 79 4.42 -15.16 -1.90
CA LYS A 79 4.86 -15.61 -0.57
C LYS A 79 3.73 -15.99 0.36
N GLU A 80 2.68 -15.19 0.43
CA GLU A 80 1.65 -15.34 1.47
C GLU A 80 0.24 -15.48 0.89
N ALA A 81 0.01 -15.06 -0.36
CA ALA A 81 -1.29 -15.15 -1.03
C ALA A 81 -2.46 -14.64 -0.18
N LEU A 82 -2.22 -13.60 0.64
CA LEU A 82 -3.15 -13.09 1.64
C LEU A 82 -4.40 -12.46 1.02
N SER A 83 -4.28 -11.88 -0.18
CA SER A 83 -5.38 -11.15 -0.82
C SER A 83 -5.26 -11.07 -2.34
N ASN A 84 -6.41 -11.12 -3.00
CA ASN A 84 -6.54 -11.02 -4.45
C ASN A 84 -6.80 -9.57 -4.90
N PRO A 85 -6.48 -9.20 -6.16
CA PRO A 85 -6.61 -7.82 -6.61
C PRO A 85 -8.07 -7.35 -6.60
N SER A 86 -9.01 -8.28 -6.74
CA SER A 86 -10.45 -8.03 -6.62
C SER A 86 -10.87 -7.63 -5.21
N ASP A 87 -10.35 -8.31 -4.19
CA ASP A 87 -10.70 -8.06 -2.78
C ASP A 87 -10.14 -6.71 -2.32
N LEU A 88 -8.90 -6.43 -2.73
CA LEU A 88 -8.30 -5.12 -2.62
C LEU A 88 -9.18 -4.05 -3.26
N GLN A 89 -9.52 -4.20 -4.54
CA GLN A 89 -10.34 -3.23 -5.26
C GLN A 89 -11.70 -2.98 -4.57
N ALA A 90 -12.32 -4.01 -4.00
CA ALA A 90 -13.56 -3.90 -3.24
C ALA A 90 -13.37 -3.06 -1.95
N ALA A 91 -12.32 -3.31 -1.17
CA ALA A 91 -12.01 -2.54 0.04
C ALA A 91 -11.78 -1.05 -0.26
N ILE A 92 -11.16 -0.76 -1.41
CA ILE A 92 -10.92 0.60 -1.90
C ILE A 92 -12.21 1.27 -2.34
N ASP A 93 -13.06 0.57 -3.08
CA ASP A 93 -14.37 1.09 -3.50
C ASP A 93 -15.24 1.41 -2.29
N GLY A 94 -15.23 0.53 -1.27
CA GLY A 94 -15.89 0.77 0.02
C GLY A 94 -15.44 2.06 0.68
N ASN A 95 -14.13 2.33 0.71
CA ASN A 95 -13.59 3.59 1.25
C ASN A 95 -13.98 4.84 0.44
N ARG A 96 -14.19 4.71 -0.88
CA ARG A 96 -14.58 5.83 -1.74
C ARG A 96 -16.01 6.29 -1.49
N ARG A 97 -16.91 5.39 -1.04
CA ARG A 97 -18.33 5.69 -0.80
C ARG A 97 -18.60 6.40 0.53
N GLU A 98 -17.70 6.25 1.50
CA GLU A 98 -17.83 6.86 2.84
C GLU A 98 -17.53 8.37 2.88
N GLY A 99 -17.09 8.97 1.77
CA GLY A 99 -16.77 10.40 1.67
C GLY A 99 -17.93 11.31 1.23
N THR A 100 -19.12 10.75 0.99
CA THR A 100 -20.30 11.50 0.54
C THR A 100 -21.49 11.24 1.47
N HIS A 101 -21.49 11.88 2.63
CA HIS A 101 -22.70 12.27 3.36
C HIS A 101 -22.41 13.51 4.21
#